data_AF-A0A6H5FVZ5-F1
#
_entry.id   AF-A0A6H5FVZ5-F1
#
_cell.length_a   1.000
_cell.length_b   1.000
_cell.length_c   1.000
_cell.angle_alpha   90.00
_cell.angle_beta   90.00
_cell.angle_gamma   90.00
#
_symmetry.space_group_name_H-M   'P 1'
#
loop_
_entity.id
_entity.type
_entity.pdbx_description
1 polymer ?
#
loop_
_entity_poly.entity_id
_entity_poly.type
_entity_poly.pdbx_seq_one_letter_code
_entity_poly.pdbx_strand_id
1 'polypeptide(L)'
;MSSEPAPPTGDDNDWYLDSCASIHLTKTVDNIANPKCQTGMKINTINGSSLDIKSVGNAKIPVRVGQNMDKIVAHDVFYVPGISTNLLSVTKIVEKGNTVIFGEEGGKILNNSGEVIATASPGLNGIYKIDSGCQSSSSSPLSTAYLSQASSLLFHRRMAHLNRCRMRQLKDMATGVSDSNLDITCEVCAMGKQARLPFKPSKHRAKDPLELVHMDLSGPMETESLGGSRYFLAIIDDHT
;
A
#
# COMPACT_ATOMS: atom_id res chain seq x y z
N MET A 1 -5.30 6.33 -21.12
CA MET A 1 -4.90 4.94 -20.89
C MET A 1 -3.43 4.98 -20.53
N SER A 2 -3.15 5.09 -19.23
CA SER A 2 -1.79 5.34 -18.74
C SER A 2 -1.32 4.07 -18.07
N SER A 3 -0.34 3.41 -18.69
CA SER A 3 0.30 2.19 -18.21
C SER A 3 0.96 2.43 -16.85
N GLU A 4 0.65 1.60 -15.87
CA GLU A 4 1.34 1.56 -14.58
C GLU A 4 2.84 1.22 -14.79
N PRO A 5 3.76 1.85 -14.04
CA PRO A 5 5.16 1.47 -14.08
C PRO A 5 5.34 0.10 -13.40
N ALA A 6 5.97 -0.83 -14.10
CA ALA A 6 6.31 -2.16 -13.58
C ALA A 6 7.24 -2.04 -12.36
N PRO A 7 7.08 -2.89 -11.34
CA PRO A 7 7.95 -2.86 -10.16
C PRO A 7 9.40 -3.17 -10.54
N PRO A 8 10.40 -2.51 -9.90
CA PRO A 8 11.80 -2.87 -10.10
C PRO A 8 12.02 -4.31 -9.63
N THR A 9 12.52 -5.14 -10.55
CA THR A 9 12.87 -6.52 -10.31
C THR A 9 14.09 -6.57 -9.39
N GLY A 10 13.89 -6.99 -8.13
CA GLY A 10 14.97 -7.74 -7.45
C GLY A 10 15.38 -8.90 -8.36
N ASP A 11 16.64 -9.34 -8.28
CA ASP A 11 17.19 -10.43 -9.10
C ASP A 11 16.10 -11.48 -9.31
N ASP A 12 15.79 -11.76 -10.58
CA ASP A 12 14.47 -12.23 -11.02
C ASP A 12 14.04 -13.58 -10.39
N ASN A 13 14.97 -14.25 -9.72
CA ASN A 13 14.86 -15.58 -9.13
C ASN A 13 15.05 -15.64 -7.61
N ASP A 14 14.95 -14.52 -6.89
CA ASP A 14 14.98 -14.54 -5.43
C ASP A 14 13.74 -15.21 -4.82
N TRP A 15 13.93 -15.99 -3.76
CA TRP A 15 12.87 -16.69 -3.02
C TRP A 15 12.80 -16.23 -1.57
N TYR A 16 11.59 -16.02 -1.07
CA TYR A 16 11.35 -15.51 0.29
C TYR A 16 10.48 -16.47 1.09
N LEU A 17 10.81 -16.68 2.37
CA LEU A 17 9.96 -17.41 3.30
C LEU A 17 8.79 -16.53 3.74
N ASP A 18 7.57 -17.06 3.61
CA ASP A 18 6.35 -16.37 4.00
C ASP A 18 5.41 -17.30 4.77
N SER A 19 5.12 -16.93 6.02
CA SER A 19 4.17 -17.62 6.89
C SER A 19 2.71 -17.26 6.58
N CYS A 20 2.48 -16.15 5.89
CA CYS A 20 1.15 -15.71 5.46
C CYS A 20 0.75 -16.29 4.09
N ALA A 21 1.68 -16.89 3.35
CA ALA A 21 1.38 -17.58 2.10
C ALA A 21 0.81 -18.98 2.38
N SER A 22 -0.34 -19.30 1.78
CA SER A 22 -0.96 -20.64 1.85
C SER A 22 -0.40 -21.64 0.83
N ILE A 23 0.28 -21.14 -0.21
CA ILE A 23 0.84 -21.92 -1.31
C ILE A 23 2.19 -21.34 -1.74
N HIS A 24 3.00 -22.14 -2.41
CA HIS A 24 4.23 -21.66 -3.05
C HIS A 24 3.89 -20.89 -4.32
N LEU A 25 4.54 -19.75 -4.54
CA LEU A 25 4.25 -18.85 -5.65
C LEU A 25 5.53 -18.46 -6.40
N THR A 26 5.44 -18.36 -7.72
CA THR A 26 6.50 -17.82 -8.59
C THR A 26 5.94 -16.81 -9.58
N LYS A 27 6.71 -15.74 -9.84
CA LYS A 27 6.36 -14.70 -10.82
C LYS A 27 6.76 -15.06 -12.25
N THR A 28 7.63 -16.06 -12.44
CA THR A 28 8.06 -16.55 -13.76
C THR A 28 7.85 -18.05 -13.88
N VAL A 29 7.46 -18.48 -15.07
CA VAL A 29 7.30 -19.90 -15.42
C VAL A 29 8.64 -20.63 -15.51
N ASP A 30 9.73 -19.90 -15.75
CA ASP A 30 11.07 -20.49 -15.89
C ASP A 30 11.57 -21.13 -14.58
N ASN A 31 11.00 -20.71 -13.45
CA ASN A 31 11.28 -21.27 -12.14
C ASN A 31 10.68 -22.66 -11.91
N ILE A 32 9.72 -23.10 -12.74
CA ILE A 32 9.03 -24.38 -12.56
C ILE A 32 9.33 -25.38 -13.67
N ALA A 33 9.73 -26.58 -13.26
CA ALA A 33 9.87 -27.72 -14.15
C ALA A 33 8.52 -28.43 -14.35
N ASN A 34 8.29 -28.90 -15.57
CA ASN A 34 7.08 -29.61 -16.00
C ASN A 34 5.78 -28.84 -15.67
N PRO A 35 5.63 -27.59 -16.13
CA PRO A 35 4.46 -26.77 -15.83
C PRO A 35 3.19 -27.41 -16.39
N LYS A 36 2.22 -27.66 -15.51
CA LYS A 36 0.86 -28.08 -15.86
C LYS A 36 -0.03 -26.85 -15.91
N CYS A 37 -0.63 -26.57 -17.07
CA CYS A 37 -1.55 -25.45 -17.22
C CYS A 37 -2.73 -25.58 -16.27
N GLN A 38 -3.12 -24.46 -15.67
CA GLN A 38 -4.29 -24.36 -14.80
C GLN A 38 -5.26 -23.35 -15.42
N THR A 39 -6.54 -23.69 -15.42
CA THR A 39 -7.62 -22.83 -15.93
C THR A 39 -8.64 -22.58 -14.83
N GLY A 40 -9.05 -21.32 -14.66
CA GLY A 40 -10.09 -20.91 -13.71
C GLY A 40 -9.66 -20.81 -12.24
N MET A 41 -8.42 -21.16 -11.90
CA MET A 41 -7.90 -21.00 -10.54
C MET A 41 -7.37 -19.59 -10.31
N LYS A 42 -7.69 -19.01 -9.15
CA LYS A 42 -7.23 -17.68 -8.75
C LYS A 42 -6.69 -17.69 -7.32
N ILE A 43 -5.76 -16.79 -7.04
CA ILE A 43 -5.35 -16.46 -5.67
C ILE A 43 -5.96 -15.13 -5.26
N ASN A 44 -6.35 -15.02 -4.00
CA ASN A 44 -6.75 -13.74 -3.43
C ASN A 44 -5.52 -13.07 -2.81
N THR A 45 -5.28 -11.83 -3.21
CA THR A 45 -4.19 -11.02 -2.67
C THR A 45 -4.67 -10.22 -1.46
N ILE A 46 -3.72 -9.71 -0.68
CA ILE A 46 -4.02 -8.93 0.53
C ILE A 46 -4.80 -7.63 0.26
N ASN A 47 -4.81 -7.13 -0.98
CA ASN A 47 -5.56 -5.94 -1.37
C ASN A 47 -7.02 -6.25 -1.78
N GLY A 48 -7.46 -7.50 -1.66
CA GLY A 48 -8.81 -7.95 -2.04
C GLY A 48 -8.97 -8.24 -3.54
N SER A 49 -7.95 -8.03 -4.37
CA SER A 49 -7.95 -8.42 -5.77
C SER A 49 -7.60 -9.90 -5.94
N SER A 50 -8.07 -10.49 -7.04
CA SER A 50 -7.75 -11.86 -7.41
C SER A 50 -6.80 -11.90 -8.60
N LEU A 51 -5.75 -12.72 -8.52
CA LEU A 51 -4.80 -12.97 -9.61
C LEU A 51 -4.98 -14.38 -10.17
N ASP A 52 -4.87 -14.51 -11.49
CA ASP A 52 -5.01 -15.80 -12.16
C ASP A 52 -3.74 -16.65 -12.01
N ILE A 53 -3.93 -17.91 -11.62
CA ILE A 53 -2.90 -18.95 -11.70
C ILE A 53 -2.83 -19.41 -13.16
N LYS A 54 -1.62 -19.41 -13.75
CA LYS A 54 -1.41 -19.86 -15.13
C LYS A 54 -0.95 -21.31 -15.21
N SER A 55 -0.10 -21.74 -14.29
CA SER A 55 0.38 -23.12 -14.23
C SER A 55 0.88 -23.50 -12.84
N VAL A 56 1.09 -24.80 -12.64
CA VAL A 56 1.70 -25.37 -11.43
C VAL A 56 2.82 -26.33 -11.82
N GLY A 57 3.91 -26.35 -11.08
CA GLY A 57 5.03 -27.27 -11.31
C GLY A 57 5.94 -27.39 -10.09
N ASN A 58 7.11 -28.01 -10.30
CA ASN A 58 8.10 -28.15 -9.23
C ASN A 58 9.23 -27.15 -9.45
N ALA A 59 9.57 -26.34 -8.45
CA ALA A 59 10.69 -25.41 -8.54
C ALA A 59 11.97 -26.03 -7.97
N LYS A 60 13.08 -25.89 -8.69
CA LYS A 60 14.42 -26.26 -8.21
C LYS A 60 15.12 -24.98 -7.75
N ILE A 61 15.23 -24.81 -6.44
CA ILE A 61 15.70 -23.56 -5.83
C ILE A 61 17.15 -23.77 -5.36
N PRO A 62 18.11 -22.99 -5.86
CA PRO A 62 19.48 -23.05 -5.36
C PRO A 62 19.52 -22.52 -3.92
N VAL A 63 20.23 -23.24 -3.06
CA VAL A 63 20.38 -22.89 -1.64
C VAL A 63 21.86 -22.97 -1.25
N ARG A 64 22.23 -22.21 -0.23
CA ARG A 64 23.55 -22.19 0.36
C ARG A 64 23.41 -22.58 1.82
N VAL A 65 24.10 -23.64 2.25
CA VAL A 65 24.16 -24.06 3.65
C VAL A 65 25.63 -24.08 4.06
N GLY A 66 26.03 -23.15 4.94
CA GLY A 66 27.42 -22.98 5.31
C GLY A 66 28.28 -22.55 4.11
N GLN A 67 29.26 -23.36 3.70
CA GLN A 67 30.06 -23.12 2.48
C GLN A 67 29.56 -23.92 1.27
N ASN A 68 28.56 -24.79 1.45
CA ASN A 68 28.07 -25.69 0.41
C ASN A 68 26.93 -25.05 -0.38
N MET A 69 26.95 -25.26 -1.69
CA MET A 69 25.85 -24.96 -2.59
C MET A 69 25.09 -26.23 -2.89
N ASP A 70 23.77 -26.19 -2.67
CA ASP A 70 22.86 -27.30 -2.93
C ASP A 70 21.59 -26.79 -3.63
N LYS A 71 20.63 -27.68 -3.86
CA LYS A 71 19.33 -27.37 -4.47
C LYS A 71 18.22 -28.08 -3.71
N ILE A 72 17.21 -27.32 -3.30
CA ILE A 72 15.96 -27.87 -2.79
C ILE A 72 14.91 -27.94 -3.90
N VAL A 73 13.97 -28.86 -3.76
CA VAL A 73 12.81 -28.97 -4.66
C VAL A 73 11.56 -28.57 -3.90
N ALA A 74 10.96 -27.44 -4.30
CA ALA A 74 9.63 -27.06 -3.85
C ALA A 74 8.59 -27.71 -4.80
N HIS A 75 7.69 -28.50 -4.22
CA HIS A 75 6.59 -29.12 -4.95
C HIS A 75 5.38 -28.20 -4.98
N ASP A 76 4.54 -28.34 -6.01
CA ASP A 76 3.26 -27.62 -6.13
C ASP A 76 3.43 -26.09 -6.07
N VAL A 77 4.37 -25.58 -6.87
CA VAL A 77 4.65 -24.15 -7.02
C VAL A 77 3.76 -23.57 -8.12
N PHE A 78 2.99 -22.55 -7.77
CA PHE A 78 2.03 -21.92 -8.67
C PHE A 78 2.63 -20.69 -9.35
N TYR A 79 2.60 -20.67 -10.68
CA TYR A 79 3.01 -19.54 -11.49
C TYR A 79 1.88 -18.52 -11.61
N VAL A 80 2.14 -17.32 -11.10
CA VAL A 80 1.22 -16.17 -11.10
C VAL A 80 1.99 -14.93 -11.58
N PRO A 81 1.86 -14.51 -12.84
CA PRO A 81 2.66 -13.41 -13.40
C PRO A 81 2.41 -12.04 -12.75
N GLY A 82 1.32 -11.89 -12.00
CA GLY A 82 0.94 -10.63 -11.35
C GLY A 82 1.53 -10.42 -9.95
N ILE A 83 2.32 -11.35 -9.42
CA ILE A 83 2.97 -11.19 -8.11
C ILE A 83 4.33 -10.51 -8.25
N SER A 84 4.76 -9.79 -7.21
CA SER A 84 6.03 -9.07 -7.20
C SER A 84 7.25 -9.95 -6.90
N THR A 85 7.07 -11.05 -6.16
CA THR A 85 8.18 -11.87 -5.61
C THR A 85 7.83 -13.35 -5.61
N ASN A 86 8.85 -14.22 -5.60
CA ASN A 86 8.65 -15.66 -5.40
C ASN A 86 8.54 -15.96 -3.91
N LEU A 87 7.54 -16.74 -3.52
CA LEU A 87 7.20 -17.02 -2.12
C LEU A 87 7.25 -18.51 -1.84
N LEU A 88 7.92 -18.86 -0.75
CA LEU A 88 7.88 -20.16 -0.13
C LEU A 88 6.96 -20.12 1.09
N SER A 89 5.79 -20.74 0.96
CA SER A 89 4.88 -20.95 2.08
C SER A 89 5.53 -21.79 3.18
N VAL A 90 5.67 -21.20 4.36
CA VAL A 90 6.15 -21.91 5.57
C VAL A 90 5.21 -23.06 5.92
N THR A 91 3.91 -22.85 5.81
CA THR A 91 2.90 -23.89 6.06
C THR A 91 3.11 -25.09 5.16
N LYS A 92 3.35 -24.89 3.85
CA LYS A 92 3.61 -25.99 2.90
C LYS A 92 4.93 -26.71 3.18
N ILE A 93 5.95 -25.99 3.65
CA ILE A 93 7.23 -26.59 4.07
C ILE A 93 6.99 -27.53 5.27
N VAL A 94 6.23 -27.07 6.27
CA VAL A 94 5.92 -27.83 7.48
C VAL A 94 5.00 -29.02 7.20
N GLU A 95 4.02 -28.87 6.31
CA GLU A 95 3.15 -29.99 5.85
C GLU A 95 3.93 -31.14 5.22
N LYS A 96 5.11 -30.88 4.66
CA LYS A 96 6.02 -31.91 4.12
C LYS A 96 6.92 -32.57 5.17
N GLY A 97 6.76 -32.22 6.45
CA GLY A 97 7.51 -32.76 7.59
C GLY A 97 8.75 -31.96 7.98
N ASN A 98 9.09 -30.92 7.22
CA ASN A 98 10.25 -30.08 7.52
C ASN A 98 9.95 -29.12 8.69
N THR A 99 11.00 -28.67 9.37
CA THR A 99 10.88 -27.67 10.44
C THR A 99 11.48 -26.34 9.98
N VAL A 100 10.77 -25.24 10.21
CA VAL A 100 11.28 -23.88 9.95
C VAL A 100 11.53 -23.19 11.29
N ILE A 101 12.75 -22.74 11.52
CA ILE A 101 13.19 -22.07 12.75
C ILE A 101 13.64 -20.66 12.39
N PHE A 102 13.12 -19.65 13.08
CA PHE A 102 13.60 -18.27 12.98
C PHE A 102 14.31 -17.90 14.28
N GLY A 103 15.55 -17.42 14.17
CA GLY A 103 16.38 -17.00 15.31
C GLY A 103 17.28 -15.82 14.94
N GLU A 104 18.23 -15.51 15.82
CA GLU A 104 19.16 -14.38 15.65
C GLU A 104 20.02 -14.48 14.39
N GLU A 105 20.40 -15.71 14.00
CA GLU A 105 21.19 -15.98 12.79
C GLU A 105 20.35 -16.01 11.50
N GLY A 106 19.04 -15.75 11.58
CA GLY A 106 18.13 -15.83 10.45
C GLY A 106 17.17 -17.02 10.52
N GLY A 107 16.63 -17.41 9.36
CA GLY A 107 15.78 -18.57 9.17
C GLY A 107 16.58 -19.82 8.80
N LYS A 108 16.18 -20.98 9.33
CA LYS A 108 16.73 -22.30 8.98
C LYS A 108 15.58 -23.24 8.63
N ILE A 109 15.74 -24.02 7.57
CA ILE A 109 14.84 -25.11 7.20
C ILE A 109 15.56 -26.42 7.47
N LEU A 110 14.96 -27.26 8.31
CA LEU A 110 15.47 -28.57 8.68
C LEU A 110 14.61 -29.66 8.06
N ASN A 111 15.23 -30.71 7.53
CA ASN A 111 14.52 -31.90 7.09
C ASN A 111 14.03 -32.74 8.29
N ASN A 112 13.30 -33.82 8.03
CA ASN A 112 12.78 -34.72 9.06
C ASN A 112 13.87 -35.38 9.92
N SER A 113 15.11 -35.42 9.43
CA SER A 113 16.27 -35.97 10.14
C SER A 113 16.97 -34.92 11.03
N GLY A 114 16.51 -33.66 11.03
CA GLY A 114 17.11 -32.56 11.78
C GLY A 114 18.30 -31.89 11.08
N GLU A 115 18.57 -32.23 9.82
CA GLU A 115 19.65 -31.62 9.04
C GLU A 115 19.17 -30.32 8.39
N VAL A 116 20.00 -29.28 8.42
CA VAL A 116 19.70 -27.99 7.79
C VAL A 116 19.85 -28.13 6.27
N ILE A 117 18.74 -28.00 5.55
CA ILE A 117 18.68 -28.10 4.09
C ILE A 117 18.66 -26.74 3.38
N ALA A 118 18.32 -25.67 4.10
CA ALA A 118 18.39 -24.30 3.58
C ALA A 118 18.51 -23.30 4.73
N THR A 119 19.20 -22.20 4.47
CA THR A 119 19.22 -21.02 5.35
C THR A 119 18.58 -19.82 4.64
N ALA A 120 18.05 -18.91 5.43
CA ALA A 120 17.42 -17.70 4.95
C ALA A 120 17.89 -16.50 5.80
N SER A 121 18.61 -15.59 5.19
CA SER A 121 19.04 -14.37 5.88
C SER A 121 17.96 -13.29 5.83
N PRO A 122 17.81 -12.45 6.87
CA PRO A 122 16.98 -11.27 6.77
C PRO A 122 17.56 -10.36 5.68
N GLY A 123 16.80 -10.16 4.61
CA GLY A 123 17.16 -9.19 3.57
C GLY A 123 17.11 -7.76 4.11
N LEU A 124 17.48 -6.78 3.28
CA LEU A 124 17.47 -5.34 3.61
C LEU A 124 16.13 -4.81 4.15
N ASN A 125 15.05 -5.59 3.98
CA ASN A 125 13.67 -5.22 4.28
C ASN A 125 13.08 -5.99 5.46
N GLY A 126 13.91 -6.77 6.18
CA GLY A 126 13.47 -7.64 7.27
C GLY A 126 12.69 -8.89 6.83
N ILE A 127 12.64 -9.18 5.52
CA ILE A 127 12.03 -10.40 4.98
C ILE A 127 13.12 -11.47 4.82
N TYR A 128 12.84 -12.69 5.27
CA TYR A 128 13.76 -13.81 5.16
C TYR A 128 13.90 -14.29 3.71
N LYS A 129 15.03 -13.96 3.09
CA LYS A 129 15.40 -14.38 1.74
C LYS A 129 16.19 -15.69 1.82
N ILE A 130 15.85 -16.68 1.01
CA ILE A 130 16.64 -17.91 0.87
C ILE A 130 18.05 -17.56 0.40
N ASP A 131 19.05 -18.06 1.11
CA ASP A 131 20.44 -17.83 0.76
C ASP A 131 20.77 -18.65 -0.49
N SER A 132 20.90 -17.99 -1.65
CA SER A 132 21.36 -18.59 -2.91
C SER A 132 22.71 -17.98 -3.27
N GLY A 133 23.75 -18.78 -3.55
CA GLY A 133 25.13 -18.33 -3.74
C GLY A 133 25.43 -17.46 -4.98
N CYS A 134 24.43 -16.81 -5.57
CA CYS A 134 24.61 -15.79 -6.58
C CYS A 134 25.04 -14.49 -5.89
N GLN A 135 26.35 -14.32 -5.65
CA GLN A 135 26.88 -12.98 -5.40
C GLN A 135 26.88 -12.23 -6.74
N SER A 136 25.79 -11.52 -7.02
CA SER A 136 25.80 -10.46 -8.01
C SER A 136 26.74 -9.38 -7.50
N SER A 137 27.95 -9.37 -8.04
CA SER A 137 28.95 -8.33 -7.84
C SER A 137 28.35 -6.95 -8.15
N SER A 138 28.62 -6.00 -7.25
CA SER A 138 28.29 -4.57 -7.35
C SER A 138 26.82 -4.19 -7.49
N SER A 139 26.17 -3.90 -6.35
CA SER A 139 25.29 -2.74 -6.28
C SER A 139 25.42 -2.12 -4.90
N SER A 140 25.72 -0.82 -4.89
CA SER A 140 25.59 0.13 -3.78
C SER A 140 24.44 -0.20 -2.82
N PRO A 141 24.51 0.22 -1.53
CA PRO A 141 23.46 -0.03 -0.56
C PRO A 141 22.20 0.76 -0.92
N LEU A 142 21.45 0.29 -1.92
CA LEU A 142 20.07 0.71 -2.09
C LEU A 142 19.28 -0.07 -1.04
N SER A 143 19.08 0.61 0.09
CA SER A 143 18.03 0.28 1.06
C SER A 143 16.68 0.44 0.36
N THR A 144 16.33 -0.51 -0.51
CA THR A 144 14.99 -0.58 -1.07
C THR A 144 14.18 -1.43 -0.13
N ALA A 145 13.80 -0.86 1.03
CA ALA A 145 12.59 -1.28 1.74
C ALA A 145 11.53 -1.64 0.69
N TYR A 146 10.69 -2.65 0.92
CA TYR A 146 9.44 -2.84 0.17
C TYR A 146 8.51 -1.65 0.51
N LEU A 147 8.94 -0.45 0.13
CA LEU A 147 8.09 0.62 -0.27
C LEU A 147 7.45 0.07 -1.53
N SER A 148 6.32 -0.63 -1.38
CA SER A 148 5.23 -0.32 -2.30
C SER A 148 5.27 1.19 -2.42
N GLN A 149 5.58 1.75 -3.59
CA GLN A 149 5.52 3.20 -3.77
C GLN A 149 4.07 3.56 -3.44
N ALA A 150 3.85 3.92 -2.19
CA ALA A 150 2.54 4.16 -1.67
C ALA A 150 2.13 5.42 -2.39
N SER A 151 1.09 5.30 -3.21
CA SER A 151 0.67 6.44 -4.02
C SER A 151 0.41 7.63 -3.12
N SER A 152 0.62 8.83 -3.65
CA SER A 152 0.32 10.08 -2.94
C SER A 152 -1.11 10.09 -2.34
N LEU A 153 -2.06 9.41 -3.01
CA LEU A 153 -3.42 9.20 -2.52
C LEU A 153 -3.49 8.26 -1.29
N LEU A 154 -2.68 7.21 -1.23
CA LEU A 154 -2.62 6.30 -0.08
C LEU A 154 -2.05 7.01 1.16
N PHE A 155 -0.95 7.76 1.00
CA PHE A 155 -0.40 8.58 2.09
C PHE A 155 -1.38 9.66 2.54
N HIS A 156 -2.06 10.32 1.60
CA HIS A 156 -3.12 11.28 1.91
C HIS A 156 -4.21 10.66 2.80
N ARG A 157 -4.67 9.44 2.51
CA ARG A 157 -5.67 8.73 3.32
C ARG A 157 -5.12 8.34 4.70
N ARG A 158 -3.91 7.79 4.77
CA ARG A 158 -3.27 7.36 6.03
C ARG A 158 -2.97 8.53 6.97
N MET A 159 -2.64 9.70 6.42
CA MET A 159 -2.36 10.92 7.17
C MET A 159 -3.62 11.77 7.43
N ALA A 160 -4.77 11.11 7.60
CA ALA A 160 -6.05 11.76 7.90
C ALA A 160 -6.45 12.85 6.88
N HIS A 161 -6.35 12.53 5.59
CA HIS A 161 -6.74 13.42 4.50
C HIS A 161 -5.94 14.75 4.45
N LEU A 162 -4.64 14.64 4.73
CA LEU A 162 -3.68 15.73 4.73
C LEU A 162 -3.77 16.55 3.44
N ASN A 163 -3.75 17.88 3.57
CA ASN A 163 -3.90 18.77 2.41
C ASN A 163 -2.72 18.66 1.43
N ARG A 164 -2.92 19.06 0.17
CA ARG A 164 -1.90 18.95 -0.89
C ARG A 164 -0.60 19.68 -0.54
N CYS A 165 -0.67 20.86 0.11
CA CYS A 165 0.51 21.63 0.48
C CYS A 165 1.37 20.93 1.55
N ARG A 166 0.73 20.33 2.56
CA ARG A 166 1.39 19.57 3.64
C ARG A 166 1.90 18.24 3.15
N MET A 167 1.20 17.60 2.22
CA MET A 167 1.69 16.40 1.52
C MET A 167 3.00 16.66 0.76
N ARG A 168 3.20 17.87 0.20
CA ARG A 168 4.50 18.25 -0.40
C ARG A 168 5.61 18.40 0.62
N GLN A 169 5.31 18.83 1.85
CA GLN A 169 6.30 18.96 2.93
C GLN A 169 6.66 17.60 3.52
N LEU A 170 5.72 16.64 3.51
CA LEU A 170 5.93 15.30 4.04
C LEU A 170 7.10 14.57 3.36
N LYS A 171 7.36 14.86 2.08
CA LYS A 171 8.48 14.29 1.32
C LYS A 171 9.85 14.64 1.92
N ASP A 172 9.97 15.83 2.50
CA ASP A 172 11.22 16.34 3.06
C ASP A 172 11.40 15.89 4.53
N MET A 173 10.35 15.31 5.11
CA MET A 173 10.28 14.93 6.53
C MET A 173 10.21 13.41 6.75
N ALA A 174 9.93 12.61 5.71
CA ALA A 174 9.73 11.17 5.82
C ALA A 174 10.35 10.42 4.63
N THR A 175 10.99 9.28 4.93
CA THR A 175 11.54 8.39 3.91
C THR A 175 10.43 7.55 3.27
N GLY A 176 10.52 7.34 1.96
CA GLY A 176 9.61 6.46 1.22
C GLY A 176 8.32 7.08 0.66
N VAL A 177 8.21 8.41 0.69
CA VAL A 177 7.17 9.17 -0.04
C VAL A 177 7.76 9.56 -1.40
N SER A 178 7.34 8.91 -2.50
CA SER A 178 7.87 9.22 -3.84
C SER A 178 7.17 10.41 -4.50
N ASP A 179 7.93 11.17 -5.30
CA ASP A 179 7.55 12.45 -5.93
C ASP A 179 6.63 12.29 -7.17
N SER A 180 5.85 11.20 -7.24
CA SER A 180 4.96 10.96 -8.38
C SER A 180 3.71 11.84 -8.25
N ASN A 181 3.65 12.90 -9.06
CA ASN A 181 2.48 13.73 -9.36
C ASN A 181 1.44 13.83 -8.24
N LEU A 182 1.51 14.91 -7.46
CA LEU A 182 0.57 15.23 -6.38
C LEU A 182 -0.84 15.63 -6.85
N ASP A 183 -1.28 15.14 -8.00
CA ASP A 183 -2.66 15.31 -8.47
C ASP A 183 -3.59 14.31 -7.76
N ILE A 184 -3.67 14.50 -6.44
CA ILE A 184 -4.49 13.69 -5.55
C ILE A 184 -5.92 14.15 -5.72
N THR A 185 -6.69 13.40 -6.51
CA THR A 185 -8.14 13.52 -6.55
C THR A 185 -8.73 12.57 -5.52
N CYS A 186 -9.28 13.13 -4.45
CA CYS A 186 -9.93 12.37 -3.39
C CYS A 186 -11.38 12.82 -3.29
N GLU A 187 -12.30 11.93 -3.67
CA GLU A 187 -13.74 12.19 -3.70
C GLU A 187 -14.28 12.62 -2.33
N VAL A 188 -13.90 11.92 -1.26
CA VAL A 188 -14.33 12.24 0.11
C VAL A 188 -13.87 13.64 0.54
N CYS A 189 -12.64 14.03 0.18
CA CYS A 189 -12.15 15.38 0.44
C CYS A 189 -12.88 16.42 -0.40
N ALA A 190 -13.16 16.10 -1.67
CA ALA A 190 -13.91 17.01 -2.53
C ALA A 190 -15.28 17.28 -1.91
N MET A 191 -16.03 16.24 -1.56
CA MET A 191 -17.35 16.38 -0.92
C MET A 191 -17.28 17.08 0.45
N GLY A 192 -16.30 16.71 1.29
CA GLY A 192 -16.19 17.24 2.66
C GLY A 192 -15.58 18.64 2.76
N LYS A 193 -14.81 19.08 1.75
CA LYS A 193 -14.14 20.39 1.73
C LYS A 193 -14.66 21.30 0.61
N GLN A 194 -15.74 20.91 -0.07
CA GLN A 194 -16.36 21.75 -1.09
C GLN A 194 -16.86 23.03 -0.44
N ALA A 195 -16.15 24.12 -0.69
CA ALA A 195 -16.64 25.45 -0.34
C ALA A 195 -17.74 25.83 -1.34
N ARG A 196 -18.82 26.42 -0.83
CA ARG A 196 -19.79 27.11 -1.69
C ARG A 196 -19.05 28.22 -2.43
N LEU A 197 -19.24 28.32 -3.74
CA LEU A 197 -18.68 29.44 -4.51
C LEU A 197 -19.18 30.77 -3.92
N PRO A 198 -18.34 31.83 -3.95
CA PRO A 198 -18.78 33.14 -3.52
C PRO A 198 -20.04 33.55 -4.27
N PHE A 199 -21.00 34.09 -3.54
CA PHE A 199 -22.15 34.73 -4.17
C PHE A 199 -21.68 35.93 -4.97
N LYS A 200 -22.26 36.12 -6.15
CA LYS A 200 -22.07 37.37 -6.87
C LYS A 200 -22.68 38.49 -6.02
N PRO A 201 -22.00 39.65 -5.87
CA PRO A 201 -22.61 40.80 -5.21
C PRO A 201 -23.96 41.11 -5.88
N SER A 202 -24.98 41.40 -5.08
CA SER A 202 -26.23 41.91 -5.64
C SER A 202 -25.93 43.22 -6.36
N LYS A 203 -26.43 43.34 -7.59
CA LYS A 203 -26.46 44.62 -8.34
C LYS A 203 -27.76 45.38 -8.13
N HIS A 204 -28.70 44.78 -7.39
CA HIS A 204 -29.99 45.35 -7.11
C HIS A 204 -29.91 46.14 -5.81
N ARG A 205 -30.30 47.41 -5.88
CA ARG A 205 -30.58 48.28 -4.75
C ARG A 205 -31.95 48.91 -4.99
N ALA A 206 -32.78 48.99 -3.96
CA ALA A 206 -34.06 49.68 -4.01
C ALA A 206 -33.89 51.13 -4.50
N LYS A 207 -34.81 51.57 -5.36
CA LYS A 207 -34.87 52.92 -5.92
C LYS A 207 -35.84 53.82 -5.15
N ASP A 208 -36.82 53.22 -4.50
CA ASP A 208 -37.82 53.93 -3.70
C ASP A 208 -37.78 53.45 -2.23
N PRO A 209 -38.04 54.32 -1.25
CA PRO A 209 -38.15 53.92 0.15
C PRO A 209 -39.18 52.80 0.35
N LEU A 210 -38.84 51.81 1.19
CA LEU A 210 -39.67 50.64 1.53
C LEU A 210 -39.94 49.67 0.37
N GLU A 211 -39.27 49.81 -0.77
CA GLU A 211 -39.36 48.84 -1.88
C GLU A 211 -38.77 47.47 -1.49
N LEU A 212 -37.72 47.45 -0.67
CA LEU A 212 -37.10 46.25 -0.12
C LEU A 212 -36.64 46.50 1.32
N VAL A 213 -37.11 45.67 2.25
CA VAL A 213 -36.77 45.76 3.68
C VAL A 213 -36.13 44.45 4.13
N HIS A 214 -34.95 44.54 4.73
CA HIS A 214 -34.24 43.41 5.34
C HIS A 214 -34.58 43.37 6.83
N MET A 215 -35.02 42.21 7.31
CA MET A 215 -35.34 41.99 8.71
C MET A 215 -34.57 40.80 9.25
N ASP A 216 -33.87 40.97 10.38
CA ASP A 216 -33.14 39.88 11.03
C ASP A 216 -33.31 39.94 12.55
N LEU A 217 -33.58 38.78 13.16
CA LEU A 217 -33.76 38.64 14.60
C LEU A 217 -32.51 37.99 15.19
N SER A 218 -31.82 38.73 16.05
CA SER A 218 -30.61 38.25 16.69
C SER A 218 -30.86 37.94 18.17
N GLY A 219 -30.48 36.75 18.61
CA GLY A 219 -30.62 36.30 19.99
C GLY A 219 -30.85 34.80 20.14
N PRO A 220 -30.91 34.29 21.39
CA PRO A 220 -30.81 35.04 22.64
C PRO A 220 -29.37 35.48 22.95
N MET A 221 -29.20 36.73 23.34
CA MET A 221 -27.93 37.27 23.82
C MET A 221 -27.61 36.70 25.20
N GLU A 222 -26.33 36.55 25.50
CA GLU A 222 -25.86 36.06 26.80
C GLU A 222 -26.20 37.03 27.93
N THR A 223 -26.06 38.33 27.68
CA THR A 223 -26.39 39.41 28.63
C THR A 223 -27.71 40.08 28.26
N GLU A 224 -28.54 40.38 29.26
CA GLU A 224 -29.78 41.15 29.09
C GLU A 224 -29.50 42.63 28.82
N SER A 225 -30.35 43.26 28.01
CA SER A 225 -30.35 44.71 27.89
C SER A 225 -30.81 45.39 29.19
N LEU A 226 -30.63 46.70 29.29
CA LEU A 226 -31.14 47.48 30.43
C LEU A 226 -32.66 47.31 30.67
N GLY A 227 -33.42 46.91 29.64
CA GLY A 227 -34.85 46.65 29.71
C GLY A 227 -35.21 45.17 29.93
N GLY A 228 -34.24 44.28 30.17
CA GLY A 228 -34.46 42.84 30.35
C GLY A 228 -34.66 42.05 29.05
N SER A 229 -34.46 42.66 27.88
CA SER A 229 -34.60 41.97 26.59
C SER A 229 -33.33 41.18 26.24
N ARG A 230 -33.51 39.99 25.64
CA ARG A 230 -32.40 39.13 25.16
C ARG A 230 -32.34 39.00 23.63
N TYR A 231 -33.25 39.65 22.92
CA TYR A 231 -33.31 39.64 21.47
C TYR A 231 -33.39 41.08 20.97
N PHE A 232 -32.85 41.32 19.77
CA PHE A 232 -33.13 42.54 19.02
C PHE A 232 -33.53 42.19 17.60
N LEU A 233 -34.47 42.95 17.06
CA LEU A 233 -34.92 42.87 15.66
C LEU A 233 -34.29 44.04 14.91
N ALA A 234 -33.43 43.73 13.93
CA ALA A 234 -32.94 44.71 12.98
C ALA A 234 -33.94 44.81 11.82
N ILE A 235 -34.36 46.04 11.50
CA ILE A 235 -35.20 46.35 10.34
C ILE A 235 -34.44 47.43 9.56
N ILE A 236 -34.03 47.11 8.34
CA ILE A 236 -33.18 47.96 7.51
C ILE A 236 -33.87 48.13 6.15
N ASP A 237 -34.14 49.37 5.78
CA ASP A 237 -34.58 49.71 4.43
C ASP A 237 -33.38 49.66 3.47
N ASP A 238 -33.52 48.99 2.33
CA ASP A 238 -32.43 48.84 1.35
C ASP A 238 -32.11 50.15 0.62
N HIS A 239 -33.07 51.09 0.58
CA HIS A 239 -32.91 52.38 -0.10
C HIS A 239 -32.18 53.41 0.78
N THR A 240 -32.69 53.70 2.00
CA THR A 240 -32.18 54.77 2.90
C THR A 240 -31.00 54.33 3.78
#